data_AF-A0A3C1CYU7-F1
#
_entry.id   AF-A0A3C1CYU7-F1
#
_cell.length_a   1.000
_cell.length_b   1.000
_cell.length_c   1.000
_cell.angle_alpha   90.00
_cell.angle_beta   90.00
_cell.angle_gamma   90.00
#
_symmetry.space_group_name_H-M   'P 1'
#
loop_
_entity.id
_entity.type
_entity.pdbx_description
1 polymer ?
#
loop_
_entity_poly.entity_id
_entity_poly.type
_entity_poly.pdbx_seq_one_letter_code
_entity_poly.pdbx_strand_id
1 'polypeptide(L)'
;PYAAFDEQNWIDAMDLVSAVVSWNVDSGDWLLNGADEQVSTVLESVTPGNIVLFTDSDECSEQTLEALPQIIDGLVAKGYKIVTLSDLVKTDTSLSKKLTSLTKTSMPKNAVFPQLAGDNDTAD
;
A
#
# COMPACT_ATOMS: atom_id res chain seq x y z
N PRO A 1 -11.39 0.78 1.11
CA PRO A 1 -11.38 -0.59 0.52
C PRO A 1 -11.10 -0.46 -0.98
N TYR A 2 -10.53 -1.49 -1.63
CA TYR A 2 -10.18 -1.45 -3.07
C TYR A 2 -9.24 -0.31 -3.48
N ALA A 3 -8.36 0.13 -2.57
CA ALA A 3 -7.53 1.34 -2.72
C ALA A 3 -8.32 2.64 -3.01
N ALA A 4 -9.65 2.63 -2.91
CA ALA A 4 -10.45 3.85 -3.02
C ALA A 4 -10.21 4.70 -1.78
N PHE A 5 -9.47 5.79 -1.98
CA PHE A 5 -9.24 6.84 -1.00
C PHE A 5 -9.22 8.18 -1.75
N ASP A 6 -10.31 8.93 -1.67
CA ASP A 6 -10.51 10.19 -2.39
C ASP A 6 -10.36 11.42 -1.49
N GLU A 7 -10.60 12.62 -2.05
CA GLU A 7 -10.53 13.88 -1.31
C GLU A 7 -11.54 13.94 -0.15
N GLN A 8 -12.73 13.36 -0.31
CA GLN A 8 -13.73 13.30 0.76
C GLN A 8 -13.21 12.44 1.92
N ASN A 9 -12.59 11.30 1.63
CA ASN A 9 -11.97 10.46 2.66
C ASN A 9 -10.83 11.18 3.40
N TRP A 10 -10.05 12.01 2.70
CA TRP A 10 -9.03 12.87 3.33
C TRP A 10 -9.64 13.89 4.30
N ILE A 11 -10.76 14.51 3.92
CA ILE A 11 -11.47 15.48 4.76
C ILE A 11 -12.06 14.78 5.99
N ASP A 12 -12.76 13.67 5.79
CA ASP A 12 -13.42 12.93 6.86
C ASP A 12 -12.43 12.35 7.87
N ALA A 13 -11.25 11.93 7.40
CA ALA A 13 -10.20 11.40 8.25
C ALA A 13 -9.57 12.46 9.16
N MET A 14 -9.68 13.76 8.83
CA MET A 14 -9.08 14.87 9.55
C MET A 14 -7.60 14.63 9.94
N ASP A 15 -7.31 14.48 11.24
CA ASP A 15 -5.99 14.21 11.80
C ASP A 15 -5.82 12.75 12.30
N LEU A 16 -6.80 11.88 12.03
CA LEU A 16 -6.79 10.48 12.46
C LEU A 16 -5.85 9.62 11.61
N VAL A 17 -5.73 9.92 10.32
CA VAL A 17 -4.90 9.15 9.39
C VAL A 17 -3.52 9.79 9.28
N SER A 18 -2.48 9.02 9.62
CA SER A 18 -1.10 9.49 9.52
C SER A 18 -0.50 9.34 8.12
N ALA A 19 -0.80 8.22 7.46
CA ALA A 19 -0.35 7.94 6.11
C ALA A 19 -1.34 6.99 5.44
N VAL A 20 -1.56 7.20 4.16
CA VAL A 20 -2.23 6.23 3.29
C VAL A 20 -1.13 5.53 2.48
N VAL A 21 -1.02 4.22 2.65
CA VAL A 21 -0.07 3.39 1.91
C VAL A 21 -0.85 2.52 0.94
N SER A 22 -0.48 2.56 -0.33
CA SER A 22 -1.01 1.69 -1.38
C SER A 22 0.06 0.67 -1.80
N TRP A 23 -0.28 -0.18 -2.75
CA TRP A 23 0.60 -1.17 -3.38
C TRP A 23 0.81 -0.82 -4.85
N ASN A 24 1.84 -1.42 -5.45
CA ASN A 24 2.11 -1.31 -6.88
C ASN A 24 2.28 -2.67 -7.56
N VAL A 25 2.22 -3.76 -6.78
CA VAL A 25 2.05 -5.13 -7.27
C VAL A 25 0.87 -5.74 -6.53
N ASP A 26 -0.14 -6.18 -7.27
CA ASP A 26 -1.22 -7.03 -6.75
C ASP A 26 -0.79 -8.49 -6.96
N SER A 27 -0.84 -9.32 -5.91
CA SER A 27 -0.48 -10.73 -6.04
C SER A 27 -1.52 -11.54 -6.83
N GLY A 28 -2.74 -11.02 -6.99
CA GLY A 28 -3.85 -11.71 -7.64
C GLY A 28 -4.39 -12.87 -6.82
N ASP A 29 -4.06 -12.95 -5.53
CA ASP A 29 -4.45 -14.03 -4.63
C ASP A 29 -5.98 -14.20 -4.52
N TRP A 30 -6.69 -13.08 -4.51
CA TRP A 30 -8.15 -13.01 -4.48
C TRP A 30 -8.84 -13.58 -5.73
N LEU A 31 -8.10 -13.84 -6.81
CA LEU A 31 -8.64 -14.50 -8.01
C LEU A 31 -8.77 -16.02 -7.85
N LEU A 32 -8.11 -16.62 -6.86
CA LEU A 32 -8.14 -18.06 -6.57
C LEU A 32 -7.72 -18.95 -7.77
N ASN A 33 -6.76 -18.49 -8.57
CA ASN A 33 -6.25 -19.19 -9.75
C ASN A 33 -5.21 -20.29 -9.44
N GLY A 34 -4.85 -20.48 -8.18
CA GLY A 34 -3.83 -21.43 -7.73
C GLY A 34 -2.50 -20.78 -7.37
N ALA A 35 -1.70 -21.49 -6.57
CA ALA A 35 -0.45 -20.98 -6.02
C ALA A 35 0.59 -20.62 -7.10
N ASP A 36 0.70 -21.43 -8.16
CA ASP A 36 1.66 -21.21 -9.25
C ASP A 36 1.41 -19.89 -9.99
N GLU A 37 0.15 -19.54 -10.24
CA GLU A 37 -0.22 -18.27 -10.89
C GLU A 37 0.12 -17.07 -10.01
N GLN A 38 -0.13 -17.17 -8.70
CA GLN A 38 0.23 -16.14 -7.72
C GLN A 38 1.76 -15.96 -7.63
N VAL A 39 2.51 -17.07 -7.61
CA VAL A 39 3.98 -17.06 -7.63
C VAL A 39 4.49 -16.37 -8.89
N SER A 40 3.98 -16.75 -10.06
CA SER A 40 4.37 -16.16 -11.35
C SER A 40 4.07 -14.66 -11.38
N THR A 41 2.85 -14.28 -11.02
CA THR A 41 2.39 -12.88 -10.98
C THR A 41 3.34 -12.01 -10.16
N VAL A 42 3.69 -12.44 -8.95
CA VAL A 42 4.58 -11.67 -8.08
C VAL A 42 6.00 -11.65 -8.64
N LEU A 43 6.58 -12.81 -8.95
CA LEU A 43 8.00 -12.90 -9.34
C LEU A 43 8.30 -12.22 -10.68
N GLU A 44 7.34 -12.11 -11.58
CA GLU A 44 7.48 -11.44 -12.87
C GLU A 44 7.23 -9.93 -12.80
N SER A 45 6.41 -9.47 -11.84
CA SER A 45 6.03 -8.06 -11.73
C SER A 45 6.97 -7.21 -10.89
N VAL A 46 7.65 -7.80 -9.90
CA VAL A 46 8.43 -7.03 -8.92
C VAL A 46 9.64 -6.31 -9.49
N THR A 47 9.79 -5.06 -9.06
CA THR A 47 10.98 -4.22 -9.24
C THR A 47 11.43 -3.62 -7.90
N PRO A 48 12.67 -3.11 -7.77
CA PRO A 48 13.14 -2.52 -6.52
C PRO A 48 12.21 -1.41 -6.00
N GLY A 49 11.83 -1.51 -4.72
CA GLY A 49 10.97 -0.55 -4.04
C GLY A 49 9.47 -0.86 -4.09
N ASN A 50 9.06 -2.00 -4.66
CA ASN A 50 7.66 -2.38 -4.73
C ASN A 50 7.07 -2.80 -3.37
N ILE A 51 5.77 -2.58 -3.23
CA ILE A 51 4.91 -3.07 -2.15
C ILE A 51 3.92 -4.04 -2.81
N VAL A 52 3.96 -5.30 -2.36
CA VAL A 52 3.10 -6.38 -2.88
C VAL A 52 1.90 -6.54 -1.95
N LEU A 53 0.69 -6.55 -2.52
CA LEU A 53 -0.55 -6.81 -1.78
C LEU A 53 -0.84 -8.30 -1.68
N PHE A 54 -1.21 -8.73 -0.47
CA PHE A 54 -1.83 -10.02 -0.17
C PHE A 54 -3.08 -9.79 0.69
N THR A 55 -4.05 -10.69 0.58
CA THR A 55 -5.34 -10.68 1.24
C THR A 55 -5.38 -11.76 2.32
N ASP A 56 -5.74 -11.36 3.54
CA ASP A 56 -5.95 -12.27 4.67
C ASP A 56 -7.44 -12.61 4.78
N SER A 57 -7.91 -13.52 3.93
CA SER A 57 -9.24 -14.15 4.01
C SER A 57 -9.11 -15.67 4.06
N ASP A 58 -10.14 -16.37 4.55
CA ASP A 58 -10.11 -17.84 4.64
C ASP A 58 -9.85 -18.47 3.25
N GLU A 59 -10.47 -17.94 2.20
CA GLU A 59 -10.31 -18.44 0.83
C GLU A 59 -8.94 -18.14 0.22
N CYS A 60 -8.41 -16.93 0.43
CA CYS A 60 -7.12 -16.52 -0.13
C CYS A 60 -5.94 -17.16 0.63
N SER A 61 -6.13 -17.47 1.92
CA SER A 61 -5.06 -17.96 2.80
C SER A 61 -4.56 -19.34 2.40
N GLU A 62 -5.42 -20.27 1.97
CA GLU A 62 -4.98 -21.62 1.57
C GLU A 62 -3.98 -21.57 0.40
N GLN A 63 -4.31 -20.82 -0.65
CA GLN A 63 -3.43 -20.62 -1.81
C GLN A 63 -2.16 -19.86 -1.43
N THR A 64 -2.30 -18.79 -0.64
CA THR A 64 -1.16 -17.97 -0.25
C THR A 64 -0.20 -18.73 0.65
N LEU A 65 -0.68 -19.65 1.50
CA LEU A 65 0.19 -20.52 2.31
C LEU A 65 1.08 -21.43 1.45
N GLU A 66 0.60 -21.87 0.29
CA GLU A 66 1.38 -22.66 -0.67
C GLU A 66 2.33 -21.79 -1.52
N ALA A 67 1.89 -20.59 -1.93
CA ALA A 67 2.66 -19.68 -2.78
C ALA A 67 3.76 -18.91 -2.03
N LEU A 68 3.48 -18.45 -0.81
CA LEU A 68 4.32 -17.49 -0.08
C LEU A 68 5.77 -17.96 0.14
N PRO A 69 6.06 -19.22 0.51
CA PRO A 69 7.44 -19.69 0.63
C PRO A 69 8.20 -19.57 -0.69
N GLN A 70 7.57 -19.95 -1.81
CA GLN A 70 8.17 -19.89 -3.14
C GLN A 70 8.41 -18.46 -3.60
N ILE A 71 7.47 -17.55 -3.30
CA ILE A 71 7.62 -16.11 -3.55
C ILE A 71 8.82 -15.56 -2.77
N ILE A 72 8.91 -15.84 -1.47
CA ILE A 72 10.00 -15.36 -0.62
C ILE A 72 11.35 -15.88 -1.14
N ASP A 73 11.46 -17.18 -1.39
CA ASP A 73 12.69 -17.81 -1.88
C ASP A 73 13.09 -17.25 -3.25
N GLY A 74 12.12 -17.10 -4.16
CA GLY A 74 12.35 -16.53 -5.49
C GLY A 74 12.82 -15.09 -5.45
N LEU A 75 12.23 -14.25 -4.58
CA LEU A 75 12.65 -12.86 -4.39
C LEU A 75 14.06 -12.78 -3.80
N VAL A 76 14.36 -13.58 -2.77
CA VAL A 76 15.69 -13.63 -2.15
C VAL A 76 16.74 -14.12 -3.16
N ALA A 77 16.43 -15.14 -3.96
CA ALA A 77 17.33 -15.65 -5.00
C ALA A 77 17.62 -14.60 -6.09
N LYS A 78 16.66 -13.71 -6.39
CA LYS A 78 16.84 -12.55 -7.28
C LYS A 78 17.61 -11.39 -6.64
N GLY A 79 18.00 -11.50 -5.37
CA GLY A 79 18.77 -10.48 -4.64
C GLY A 79 17.92 -9.41 -3.96
N TYR A 80 16.60 -9.60 -3.87
CA TYR A 80 15.73 -8.69 -3.14
C TYR A 80 15.86 -8.88 -1.62
N LYS A 81 15.67 -7.79 -0.88
CA LYS A 81 15.51 -7.81 0.57
C LYS A 81 14.06 -7.44 0.90
N ILE A 82 13.35 -8.34 1.56
CA ILE A 82 12.02 -8.06 2.10
C ILE A 82 12.19 -7.24 3.38
N VAL A 83 11.48 -6.13 3.46
CA VAL A 83 11.61 -5.15 4.54
C VAL A 83 10.24 -4.64 4.98
N THR A 84 10.19 -4.05 6.16
CA THR A 84 9.00 -3.31 6.60
C THR A 84 8.83 -2.01 5.80
N LEU A 85 7.63 -1.43 5.78
CA LEU A 85 7.39 -0.11 5.18
C LEU A 85 8.27 0.99 5.80
N SER A 86 8.50 0.93 7.12
CA SER A 86 9.38 1.87 7.81
C SER A 86 10.81 1.81 7.31
N ASP A 87 11.31 0.61 7.01
CA ASP A 87 12.66 0.43 6.48
C ASP A 87 12.73 0.76 4.99
N LEU A 88 11.68 0.46 4.22
CA LEU A 88 11.56 0.85 2.82
C LEU A 88 11.69 2.38 2.67
N VAL A 89 10.93 3.15 3.46
CA VAL A 89 10.99 4.63 3.47
C VAL A 89 12.40 5.15 3.80
N LYS A 90 13.15 4.47 4.69
CA LYS A 90 14.52 4.85 5.03
C LYS A 90 15.52 4.65 3.89
N THR A 91 15.21 3.78 2.92
CA THR A 91 16.10 3.58 1.76
C THR A 91 16.07 4.76 0.80
N ASP A 92 15.01 5.58 0.83
CA ASP A 92 14.89 6.82 0.07
C ASP A 92 15.25 8.03 0.96
N THR A 93 16.37 8.70 0.64
CA THR A 93 16.88 9.84 1.42
C THR A 93 15.97 11.08 1.32
N SER A 94 15.16 11.19 0.26
CA SER A 94 14.22 12.30 0.08
C SER A 94 12.94 12.07 0.88
N LEU A 95 12.41 10.85 0.88
CA LEU A 95 11.21 10.47 1.63
C LEU A 95 11.49 10.43 3.12
N SER A 96 12.58 9.82 3.56
CA SER A 96 12.95 9.74 4.98
C SER A 96 13.13 11.10 5.67
N LYS A 97 13.52 12.14 4.93
CA LYS A 97 13.60 13.52 5.44
C LYS A 97 12.22 14.15 5.64
N LYS A 98 11.25 13.82 4.78
CA LYS A 98 9.89 14.36 4.82
C LYS A 98 8.99 13.58 5.79
N LEU A 99 9.20 12.28 5.87
CA LEU A 99 8.41 11.34 6.64
C LEU A 99 9.28 10.72 7.74
N THR A 100 9.47 11.48 8.81
CA THR A 100 10.30 11.05 9.95
C THR A 100 9.64 9.94 10.78
N SER A 101 8.33 9.75 10.63
CA SER A 101 7.56 8.65 11.22
C SER A 101 6.32 8.34 10.37
N LEU A 102 6.03 7.06 10.15
CA LEU A 102 4.77 6.61 9.52
C LEU A 102 3.57 6.62 10.48
N THR A 103 3.82 6.69 11.78
CA THR A 103 2.79 6.54 12.83
C THR A 103 2.56 7.81 13.64
N LYS A 104 3.29 8.88 13.33
CA LYS A 104 3.20 10.16 14.03
C LYS A 104 3.32 11.30 13.03
N THR A 105 2.20 11.69 12.47
CA THR A 105 2.09 12.90 11.65
C THR A 105 0.95 13.73 12.18
N SER A 106 1.24 14.99 12.50
CA SER A 106 0.24 16.00 12.82
C SER A 106 0.09 16.92 11.62
N MET A 107 -1.12 17.45 11.42
CA MET A 107 -1.33 18.50 10.43
C MET A 107 -0.35 19.68 10.65
N PRO A 108 0.33 20.17 9.60
CA PRO A 108 1.13 21.39 9.70
C PRO A 108 0.30 22.54 10.26
N LYS A 109 0.91 23.45 11.02
CA LYS A 109 0.20 24.59 11.65
C LYS A 109 -0.60 25.46 10.67
N ASN A 110 -0.22 25.46 9.39
CA ASN A 110 -0.87 26.25 8.34
C ASN A 110 -1.59 25.35 7.31
N ALA A 111 -1.87 24.10 7.65
CA ALA A 111 -2.61 23.22 6.76
C ALA A 111 -4.07 23.68 6.67
N VAL A 112 -4.60 23.68 5.44
CA VAL A 112 -6.01 23.95 5.16
C VAL A 112 -6.56 22.67 4.55
N PHE A 113 -7.73 22.24 5.01
CA PHE A 113 -8.40 21.10 4.39
C PHE A 113 -8.75 21.43 2.93
N PRO A 114 -8.66 20.45 2.01
CA PRO A 114 -9.14 20.64 0.66
C PRO A 114 -10.63 21.01 0.69
N GLN A 115 -11.03 21.92 -0.19
CA GLN A 115 -12.44 22.23 -0.43
C GLN A 115 -12.89 21.42 -1.63
N LEU A 116 -13.90 20.57 -1.45
CA LEU A 116 -14.51 19.86 -2.57
C LEU A 116 -15.23 20.87 -3.46
N ALA A 117 -15.09 20.71 -4.78
CA ALA A 117 -15.78 21.55 -5.73
C ALA A 117 -17.29 21.21 -5.72
N GLY A 118 -18.07 21.95 -4.92
CA GLY A 118 -19.53 21.93 -4.99
C GLY A 118 -20.23 22.09 -3.66
N ASP A 119 -20.34 23.33 -3.19
CA ASP A 119 -21.52 23.84 -2.46
C ASP A 119 -21.69 25.32 -2.85
N ASN A 120 -21.78 25.57 -4.17
CA ASN A 120 -22.48 26.76 -4.64
C ASN A 120 -23.97 26.44 -4.57
N ASP A 121 -24.50 26.39 -3.34
CA ASP A 121 -25.92 26.63 -3.10
C ASP A 121 -26.20 28.07 -3.57
N THR A 122 -26.54 28.22 -4.86
CA THR A 122 -27.29 29.38 -5.31
C THR A 122 -28.71 29.22 -4.77
N ALA A 123 -28.87 29.53 -3.49
CA ALA A 123 -30.13 30.01 -2.96
C ALA A 123 -30.28 31.47 -3.41
N ASP A 124 -30.92 31.65 -4.56
CA ASP A 124 -31.65 32.87 -4.93
C ASP A 124 -33.12 32.49 -5.19
#